data_AF-U5S4N6-F1
#
_entry.id   AF-U5S4N6-F1
#
_cell.length_a   1.000
_cell.length_b   1.000
_cell.length_c   1.000
_cell.angle_alpha   90.00
_cell.angle_beta   90.00
_cell.angle_gamma   90.00
#
_symmetry.space_group_name_H-M   'P 1'
#
loop_
_entity.id
_entity.type
_entity.pdbx_description
1 polymer ?
#
loop_
_entity_poly.entity_id
_entity_poly.type
_entity_poly.pdbx_seq_one_letter_code
_entity_poly.pdbx_strand_id
1 'polypeptide(L)' 'LLPTPPIDFGAYKFCKTCGICADACPFGLIQKGDPTWENPASAKSGIQQGTFEGWRTNTADCPHCPT' A
#
# COMPACT_ATOMS: atom_id res chain seq x y z
N LEU A 1 25.48 -6.37 16.50
CA LEU A 1 24.11 -6.35 17.08
C LEU A 1 23.32 -7.47 16.43
N LEU A 2 22.56 -8.26 17.21
CA LEU A 2 21.69 -9.32 16.66
C LEU A 2 20.35 -8.70 16.20
N PRO A 3 19.76 -9.17 15.09
CA PRO A 3 18.43 -8.74 14.67
C PRO A 3 17.38 -9.06 15.74
N THR A 4 16.42 -8.17 15.91
CA THR A 4 15.23 -8.44 16.74
C THR A 4 14.17 -9.19 15.92
N PRO A 5 13.31 -10.00 16.56
CA PRO A 5 12.18 -10.62 15.89
C PRO A 5 11.24 -9.57 15.25
N PRO A 6 10.56 -9.89 14.13
CA PRO A 6 9.49 -9.06 13.59
C PRO A 6 8.31 -8.92 14.55
N ILE A 7 7.50 -7.88 14.36
CA ILE A 7 6.30 -7.62 15.16
C ILE A 7 5.06 -7.93 14.32
N ASP A 8 4.11 -8.67 14.90
CA ASP A 8 2.73 -8.75 14.41
C ASP A 8 1.78 -8.32 15.55
N PHE A 9 1.15 -7.17 15.38
CA PHE A 9 0.14 -6.63 16.31
C PHE A 9 -1.27 -6.64 15.71
N GLY A 10 -1.49 -7.36 14.61
CA GLY A 10 -2.79 -7.46 13.94
C GLY A 10 -3.09 -6.33 12.94
N ALA A 11 -2.11 -5.47 12.63
CA ALA A 11 -2.28 -4.37 11.67
C ALA A 11 -2.85 -4.83 10.32
N TYR A 12 -2.32 -5.94 9.78
CA TYR A 12 -2.75 -6.47 8.49
C TYR A 12 -4.24 -6.85 8.50
N LYS A 13 -4.72 -7.49 9.58
CA LYS A 13 -6.12 -7.88 9.74
C LYS A 13 -7.02 -6.67 9.92
N PHE A 14 -6.58 -5.67 10.68
CA PHE A 14 -7.31 -4.42 10.89
C PHE A 14 -7.52 -3.66 9.57
N CYS A 15 -6.49 -3.57 8.72
CA CYS A 15 -6.59 -2.89 7.44
C CYS A 15 -7.59 -3.53 6.47
N LYS A 16 -7.86 -4.85 6.57
CA LYS A 16 -8.87 -5.53 5.72
C LYS A 16 -10.29 -4.99 5.90
N THR A 17 -10.60 -4.43 7.06
CA THR A 17 -11.96 -3.94 7.37
C THR A 17 -12.02 -2.43 7.58
N CYS A 18 -10.90 -1.78 7.90
CA CYS A 18 -10.86 -0.36 8.20
C CYS A 18 -10.98 0.52 6.94
N GLY A 19 -10.01 0.45 6.02
CA GLY A 19 -10.04 1.21 4.76
C GLY A 19 -10.05 2.75 4.87
N ILE A 20 -10.01 3.35 6.07
CA ILE A 20 -10.24 4.78 6.26
C ILE A 20 -9.29 5.67 5.45
N CYS A 21 -8.03 5.26 5.30
CA CYS A 21 -7.06 5.99 4.48
C CYS A 21 -7.44 5.99 3.00
N ALA A 22 -7.98 4.88 2.50
CA ALA A 22 -8.44 4.76 1.12
C ALA A 22 -9.71 5.55 0.86
N ASP A 23 -10.58 5.71 1.87
CA ASP A 23 -11.76 6.57 1.78
C ASP A 23 -11.41 8.06 1.88
N ALA A 24 -10.44 8.41 2.72
CA ALA A 24 -10.03 9.80 2.94
C ALA A 24 -9.14 10.35 1.82
N CYS A 25 -8.52 9.50 1.00
CA CYS A 25 -7.63 9.94 -0.07
C CYS A 25 -8.40 10.79 -1.10
N PRO A 26 -8.11 12.10 -1.26
CA PRO A 26 -8.87 12.97 -2.15
C PRO A 26 -8.68 12.63 -3.64
N PHE A 27 -7.65 11.85 -3.96
CA PHE A 27 -7.32 11.42 -5.31
C PHE A 27 -7.70 9.96 -5.59
N GLY A 28 -8.25 9.24 -4.59
CA GLY A 28 -8.67 7.84 -4.76
C GLY A 28 -7.54 6.88 -5.14
N LEU A 29 -6.31 7.14 -4.68
CA LEU A 29 -5.11 6.44 -5.15
C LEU A 29 -4.76 5.18 -4.37
N ILE A 30 -5.32 5.01 -3.17
CA ILE A 30 -5.08 3.86 -2.31
C ILE A 30 -6.12 2.79 -2.63
N GLN A 31 -5.67 1.56 -2.86
CA GLN A 31 -6.52 0.42 -3.15
C GLN A 31 -7.54 0.16 -2.04
N LYS A 32 -8.79 -0.10 -2.45
CA LYS A 32 -9.86 -0.61 -1.59
C LYS A 32 -10.02 -2.12 -1.80
N GLY A 33 -10.62 -2.81 -0.83
CA GLY A 33 -10.90 -4.24 -0.90
C GLY A 33 -9.73 -5.09 -0.41
N ASP A 34 -9.54 -6.27 -1.00
CA ASP A 34 -8.51 -7.23 -0.60
C ASP A 34 -7.14 -6.88 -1.17
N PRO A 35 -6.03 -7.24 -0.49
CA PRO A 35 -4.68 -7.06 -0.99
C PRO A 35 -4.39 -8.00 -2.17
N THR A 36 -3.35 -7.69 -2.94
CA THR A 36 -3.04 -8.39 -4.19
C THR A 36 -1.53 -8.62 -4.32
N TRP A 37 -1.14 -9.63 -5.12
CA TRP A 37 0.23 -9.85 -5.58
C TRP A 37 0.57 -9.01 -6.82
N GLU A 38 -0.43 -8.59 -7.59
CA GLU A 38 -0.25 -7.73 -8.75
C GLU A 38 0.12 -6.30 -8.32
N ASN A 39 1.05 -5.68 -9.04
CA ASN A 39 1.50 -4.32 -8.77
C ASN A 39 1.21 -3.41 -9.98
N PRO A 40 -0.06 -3.07 -10.25
CA PRO A 40 -0.43 -2.22 -11.38
C PRO A 40 0.16 -0.80 -11.26
N ALA A 41 0.47 -0.33 -10.05
CA ALA A 41 1.10 0.97 -9.81
C ALA A 41 2.56 1.02 -10.30
N SER A 42 3.31 -0.09 -10.21
CA SER A 42 4.69 -0.18 -10.68
C SER A 42 4.85 0.09 -12.18
N ALA A 43 3.80 -0.14 -12.97
CA ALA A 43 3.81 0.11 -14.41
C ALA A 43 3.81 1.61 -14.77
N LYS A 44 3.37 2.49 -13.84
CA LYS A 44 3.27 3.94 -14.07
C LYS A 44 4.34 4.75 -13.35
N SER A 45 4.69 4.41 -12.11
CA SER A 45 5.58 5.24 -11.28
C SER A 45 7.04 4.80 -11.29
N GLY A 46 7.38 3.60 -11.78
CA GLY A 46 8.71 3.00 -11.57
C GLY A 46 9.03 2.71 -10.09
N ILE A 47 8.17 3.14 -9.16
CA ILE A 47 8.24 2.85 -7.74
C ILE A 47 7.59 1.49 -7.55
N GLN A 48 8.41 0.45 -7.58
CA GLN A 48 7.93 -0.90 -7.29
C GLN A 48 7.47 -0.96 -5.84
N GLN A 49 6.15 -1.00 -5.62
CA GLN A 49 5.55 -1.32 -4.31
C GLN A 49 5.78 -2.79 -3.88
N GLY A 50 6.94 -3.37 -4.22
CA GLY A 50 7.41 -4.71 -3.92
C GLY A 50 6.74 -5.84 -4.71
N THR A 51 7.31 -7.04 -4.55
CA THR A 51 6.84 -8.34 -5.05
C THR A 51 6.12 -9.16 -3.96
N PHE A 52 5.52 -8.48 -2.98
CA PHE A 52 4.80 -9.08 -1.86
C PHE A 52 3.30 -8.76 -1.91
N GLU A 53 2.46 -9.58 -1.30
CA GLU A 53 1.02 -9.32 -1.16
C GLU A 53 0.76 -8.07 -0.33
N GLY A 54 0.01 -7.12 -0.89
CA GLY A 54 -0.36 -5.91 -0.17
C GLY A 54 -1.37 -5.06 -0.91
N TRP A 55 -1.87 -4.05 -0.21
CA TRP A 55 -2.66 -2.99 -0.83
C TRP A 55 -1.74 -2.07 -1.64
N ARG A 56 -2.12 -1.83 -2.90
CA ARG A 56 -1.38 -0.98 -3.81
C ARG A 56 -1.82 0.47 -3.69
N THR A 57 -0.90 1.38 -3.93
CA THR A 57 -1.15 2.81 -3.98
C THR A 57 -0.56 3.34 -5.26
N ASN A 58 -1.38 3.97 -6.08
CA ASN A 58 -0.92 4.57 -7.32
C ASN A 58 -0.17 5.86 -7.01
N THR A 59 1.11 5.74 -6.67
CA THR A 59 1.96 6.86 -6.27
C THR A 59 2.34 7.78 -7.43
N ALA A 60 2.29 7.31 -8.69
CA ALA A 60 2.52 8.14 -9.87
C ALA A 60 1.55 9.32 -9.96
N ASP A 61 0.31 9.09 -9.56
CA ASP A 61 -0.76 10.08 -9.66
C ASP A 61 -0.91 10.88 -8.34
N CYS A 62 -0.03 10.66 -7.35
CA CYS A 62 -0.04 11.36 -6.07
C CYS A 62 0.73 12.69 -6.18
N PRO A 63 0.07 13.86 -6.03
CA PRO A 63 0.72 15.15 -6.25
C PRO A 63 1.76 15.54 -5.19
N HIS A 64 1.88 14.72 -4.12
CA HIS A 64 2.88 14.91 -3.07
C HIS A 64 4.06 13.94 -3.19
N CYS A 65 3.98 12.90 -4.04
CA CYS A 65 5.13 12.01 -4.22
C CYS A 65 6.09 12.68 -5.22
N PRO A 66 7.28 13.14 -4.81
CA PRO A 66 8.20 13.77 -5.73
C PRO A 66 8.59 12.75 -6.81
N THR A 67 8.32 13.10 -8.06
CA THR A 67 8.85 12.43 -9.26
C THR A 67 10.36 12.57 -9.31
#